data_AF-A0A6L3SV52-F1
#
_entry.id   AF-A0A6L3SV52-F1
#
_cell.length_a   1.000
_cell.length_b   1.000
_cell.length_c   1.000
_cell.angle_alpha   90.00
_cell.angle_beta   90.00
_cell.angle_gamma   90.00
#
_symmetry.space_group_name_H-M   'P 1'
#
loop_
_entity.id
_entity.type
_entity.pdbx_description
1 polymer ?
#
loop_
_entity_poly.entity_id
_entity_poly.type
_entity_poly.pdbx_seq_one_letter_code
_entity_poly.pdbx_strand_id
1 'polypeptide(L)'
;MPFVIPEDVGTTPRGSLSARRRLQAWERTSGTCVVCNQRIDGVRERWIVEHIRALELGGADALENMGPAHEICGRAKTRDDHARTARAKRQKLRHLGAALAAHPLPASRASAFKRKVNGTVVRRDHVIPVQIDVDAGPRASDVEAARPVPDPSWGNPLLKPRDRLCTHATPSTIENVSGTADPMTIRQTDAKPAPAHGAQADLSASGEIMPAIPQHLDFLFADRPLLPGENAEQYEALLRIIIQQVKPSDVIEAIWVKDIVDLVWEAKRLRRWRSQILNQGRLEAGTALILPVIENENHNPFTSKSEHQREATTLAFGWLQNSKTETAAMERMLQARGLTPADVTAQAFQLRLSEVERVERMIASTDHRRDTLLREVERRRAGFSQQLRNAAAEVIDLDSPAHEAGATLTAPI
;
A
#
# COMPACT_ATOMS: atom_id res chain seq x y z
N MET A 1 8.52 40.66 30.39
CA MET A 1 9.11 39.34 30.68
C MET A 1 10.47 39.30 30.01
N PRO A 2 11.52 38.78 30.68
CA PRO A 2 12.84 38.67 30.05
C PRO A 2 12.75 37.80 28.79
N PHE A 3 13.54 38.15 27.78
CA PHE A 3 13.67 37.38 26.55
C PHE A 3 14.37 36.06 26.88
N VAL A 4 13.58 34.99 27.07
CA VAL A 4 14.10 33.64 27.27
C VAL A 4 14.45 33.09 25.89
N ILE A 5 15.74 32.89 25.62
CA ILE A 5 16.18 32.18 24.42
C ILE A 5 15.85 30.70 24.65
N PRO A 6 14.92 30.10 23.89
CA PRO A 6 14.60 28.69 24.06
C PRO A 6 15.78 27.87 23.57
N GLU A 7 16.38 27.05 24.43
CA GLU A 7 17.36 26.07 24.00
C GLU A 7 16.71 25.04 23.07
N ASP A 8 17.33 24.82 21.91
CA ASP A 8 16.83 23.85 20.94
C ASP A 8 17.24 22.43 21.32
N VAL A 9 16.30 21.68 21.90
CA VAL A 9 16.43 20.23 22.07
C VAL A 9 16.15 19.53 20.73
N GLY A 10 17.19 19.44 19.90
CA GLY A 10 17.15 18.72 18.63
C GLY A 10 16.89 17.21 18.79
N THR A 11 16.63 16.54 17.67
CA THR A 11 16.47 15.07 17.65
C THR A 11 17.83 14.41 17.86
N THR A 12 17.96 13.61 18.91
CA THR A 12 19.18 12.81 19.12
C THR A 12 19.31 11.74 18.03
N PRO A 13 20.47 11.61 17.36
CA PRO A 13 20.68 10.56 16.37
C PRO A 13 20.63 9.17 17.06
N ARG A 14 20.01 8.20 16.39
CA ARG A 14 19.93 6.82 16.88
C ARG A 14 21.24 6.09 16.59
N GLY A 15 21.90 5.57 17.63
CA GLY A 15 23.05 4.69 17.48
C GLY A 15 22.66 3.26 17.10
N SER A 16 23.64 2.46 16.67
CA SER A 16 23.44 1.03 16.43
C SER A 16 23.23 0.29 17.76
N LEU A 17 22.26 -0.62 17.78
CA LEU A 17 21.94 -1.41 18.96
C LEU A 17 22.66 -2.77 18.89
N SER A 18 23.78 -2.89 19.60
CA SER A 18 24.49 -4.18 19.72
C SER A 18 23.72 -5.17 20.59
N ALA A 19 23.96 -6.47 20.39
CA ALA A 19 23.36 -7.53 21.22
C ALA A 19 23.64 -7.32 22.72
N ARG A 20 24.85 -6.88 23.07
CA ARG A 20 25.24 -6.52 24.45
C ARG A 20 24.37 -5.40 25.02
N ARG A 21 24.16 -4.33 24.24
CA ARG A 21 23.37 -3.17 24.66
C ARG A 21 21.90 -3.52 24.84
N ARG A 22 21.39 -4.44 24.02
CA ARG A 22 20.04 -5.01 24.14
C ARG A 22 19.88 -5.85 25.42
N LEU A 23 20.88 -6.66 25.76
CA LEU A 23 20.88 -7.42 27.01
C LEU A 23 20.93 -6.49 28.24
N GLN A 24 21.78 -5.47 28.23
CA GLN A 24 21.87 -4.49 29.32
C GLN A 24 20.54 -3.75 29.58
N ALA A 25 19.81 -3.39 28.52
CA ALA A 25 18.49 -2.76 28.65
C ALA A 25 17.46 -3.71 29.29
N TRP A 26 17.54 -5.01 28.98
CA TRP A 26 16.68 -6.04 29.55
C TRP A 26 17.00 -6.28 31.04
N GLU A 27 18.28 -6.45 31.39
CA GLU A 27 18.73 -6.71 32.76
C GLU A 27 18.39 -5.55 33.70
N ARG A 28 18.62 -4.30 33.26
CA ARG A 28 18.30 -3.09 34.02
C ARG A 28 16.83 -3.01 34.42
N THR A 29 15.93 -3.40 33.53
CA THR A 29 14.47 -3.32 33.73
C THR A 29 13.88 -4.64 34.24
N SER A 30 14.73 -5.65 34.45
CA SER A 30 14.32 -7.01 34.85
C SER A 30 13.25 -7.60 33.92
N GLY A 31 13.31 -7.30 32.62
CA GLY A 31 12.33 -7.75 31.62
C GLY A 31 10.94 -7.10 31.75
N THR A 32 10.84 -5.93 32.38
CA THR A 32 9.57 -5.21 32.54
C THR A 32 9.35 -4.25 31.38
N CYS A 33 8.17 -4.30 30.76
CA CYS A 33 7.81 -3.41 29.67
C CYS A 33 7.80 -1.94 30.12
N VAL A 34 8.59 -1.10 29.47
CA VAL A 34 8.68 0.35 29.80
C VAL A 34 7.42 1.17 29.45
N VAL A 35 6.42 0.56 28.83
CA VAL A 35 5.18 1.22 28.40
C VAL A 35 4.00 0.84 29.29
N CYS A 36 3.80 -0.46 29.53
CA CYS A 36 2.66 -0.96 30.33
C CYS A 36 3.06 -1.44 31.73
N ASN A 37 4.34 -1.43 32.08
CA ASN A 37 4.89 -1.91 33.36
C ASN A 37 4.60 -3.38 33.71
N GLN A 38 4.22 -4.20 32.71
CA GLN A 38 4.05 -5.64 32.89
C GLN A 38 5.33 -6.40 32.54
N ARG A 39 5.54 -7.56 33.16
CA ARG A 39 6.67 -8.45 32.83
C ARG A 39 6.46 -9.10 31.47
N ILE A 40 7.52 -9.11 30.67
CA ILE A 40 7.54 -9.74 29.34
C ILE A 40 8.12 -11.14 29.48
N ASP A 41 7.48 -12.14 28.89
CA ASP A 41 8.11 -13.45 28.69
C ASP A 41 9.03 -13.37 27.46
N GLY A 42 10.32 -13.17 27.70
CA GLY A 42 11.30 -12.96 26.63
C GLY A 42 11.48 -14.14 25.66
N VAL A 43 10.98 -15.34 26.00
CA VAL A 43 11.05 -16.54 25.14
C VAL A 43 9.77 -16.71 24.32
N ARG A 44 8.61 -16.45 24.94
CA ARG A 44 7.30 -16.67 24.30
C ARG A 44 6.74 -15.44 23.59
N GLU A 45 7.13 -14.24 24.02
CA GLU A 45 6.58 -12.98 23.54
C GLU A 45 7.63 -12.17 22.76
N ARG A 46 7.20 -11.62 21.63
CA ARG A 46 8.04 -10.72 20.83
C ARG A 46 8.13 -9.35 21.49
N TRP A 47 9.36 -8.90 21.71
CA TRP A 47 9.66 -7.60 22.30
C TRP A 47 10.73 -6.84 21.51
N ILE A 48 10.69 -5.52 21.64
CA ILE A 48 11.62 -4.57 21.01
C ILE A 48 12.28 -3.69 22.09
N VAL A 49 13.45 -3.13 21.79
CA VAL A 49 14.03 -2.08 22.65
C VAL A 49 13.43 -0.75 22.24
N GLU A 50 12.80 -0.08 23.19
CA GLU A 50 12.07 1.15 23.00
C GLU A 50 12.67 2.25 23.88
N HIS A 51 12.65 3.49 23.40
CA HIS A 51 13.13 4.63 24.18
C HIS A 51 12.01 5.16 25.08
N ILE A 52 12.21 5.32 26.39
CA ILE A 52 11.18 5.79 27.34
C ILE A 52 10.65 7.16 26.91
N ARG A 53 11.56 8.11 26.68
CA ARG A 53 11.33 9.37 25.99
C ARG A 53 11.80 9.24 24.54
N ALA A 54 10.93 9.51 23.58
CA ALA A 54 11.30 9.46 22.16
C ALA A 54 12.46 10.42 21.83
N LEU A 55 13.35 9.96 20.94
CA LEU A 55 14.49 10.75 20.47
C LEU A 55 14.04 12.07 19.81
N GLU A 56 12.90 12.06 19.11
CA GLU A 56 12.29 13.25 18.49
C GLU A 56 11.76 14.29 19.48
N LEU A 57 11.56 13.89 20.74
CA LEU A 57 11.07 14.74 21.83
C LEU A 57 12.20 15.10 22.81
N GLY A 58 13.46 15.06 22.35
CA GLY A 58 14.64 15.33 23.18
C GLY A 58 15.01 14.17 24.11
N GLY A 59 14.65 12.94 23.74
CA GLY A 59 15.14 11.74 24.41
C GLY A 59 16.61 11.49 24.12
N ALA A 60 17.38 11.07 25.12
CA ALA A 60 18.76 10.65 24.93
C ALA A 60 18.82 9.24 24.35
N ASP A 61 19.79 8.97 23.47
CA ASP A 61 20.10 7.61 23.02
C ASP A 61 21.01 6.91 24.05
N ALA A 62 20.57 6.88 25.31
CA ALA A 62 21.30 6.31 26.45
C ALA A 62 20.55 5.10 27.01
N LEU A 63 21.29 4.15 27.62
CA LEU A 63 20.70 2.98 28.27
C LEU A 63 19.67 3.34 29.36
N GLU A 64 19.82 4.52 29.95
CA GLU A 64 18.88 5.03 30.96
C GLU A 64 17.50 5.33 30.41
N ASN A 65 17.45 5.70 29.12
CA ASN A 65 16.25 6.04 28.40
C ASN A 65 15.79 4.88 27.50
N MET A 66 16.26 3.65 27.74
CA MET A 66 15.92 2.47 26.93
C MET A 66 15.41 1.34 27.81
N GLY A 67 14.48 0.55 27.28
CA GLY A 67 14.10 -0.73 27.89
C GLY A 67 13.27 -1.59 26.94
N PRO A 68 12.95 -2.83 27.35
CA PRO A 68 12.14 -3.72 26.55
C PRO A 68 10.68 -3.24 26.54
N ALA A 69 10.01 -3.42 25.40
CA ALA A 69 8.59 -3.21 25.26
C ALA A 69 7.97 -4.32 24.43
N HIS A 70 6.74 -4.72 24.75
CA HIS A 70 5.95 -5.57 23.86
C HIS A 70 5.86 -4.91 22.48
N GLU A 71 5.88 -5.70 21.41
CA GLU A 71 5.80 -5.16 20.05
C GLU A 71 4.55 -4.28 19.84
N ILE A 72 3.41 -4.69 20.41
CA ILE A 72 2.15 -3.93 20.35
C ILE A 72 2.26 -2.61 21.11
N CYS A 73 2.85 -2.64 22.31
CA CYS A 73 3.04 -1.45 23.13
C CYS A 73 3.99 -0.44 22.47
N GLY A 74 5.08 -0.93 21.87
CA GLY A 74 6.03 -0.09 21.14
C GLY A 74 5.41 0.57 19.91
N ARG A 75 4.60 -0.17 19.14
CA ARG A 75 3.86 0.40 17.99
C ARG A 75 2.87 1.49 18.41
N ALA A 76 2.12 1.26 19.49
CA ALA A 76 1.18 2.25 20.02
C ALA A 76 1.90 3.52 20.49
N LYS A 77 2.97 3.34 21.27
CA LYS A 77 3.82 4.44 21.74
C LYS A 77 4.43 5.23 20.59
N THR A 78 4.98 4.57 19.56
CA THR A 78 5.59 5.20 18.39
C THR A 78 4.59 6.14 17.69
N ARG A 79 3.33 5.71 17.53
CA ARG A 79 2.26 6.53 16.96
C ARG A 79 2.01 7.79 17.79
N ASP A 80 1.86 7.62 19.11
CA ASP A 80 1.59 8.73 20.02
C ASP A 80 2.77 9.71 20.12
N ASP A 81 4.00 9.21 20.07
CA ASP A 81 5.21 10.02 20.04
C ASP A 81 5.29 10.89 18.80
N HIS A 82 5.06 10.34 17.60
CA HIS A 82 5.04 11.14 16.38
C HIS A 82 3.94 12.22 16.40
N ALA A 83 2.77 11.90 16.97
CA ALA A 83 1.69 12.87 17.15
C ALA A 83 2.09 14.02 18.09
N ARG A 84 2.76 13.70 19.21
CA ARG A 84 3.33 14.69 20.14
C ARG A 84 4.44 15.52 19.51
N THR A 85 5.37 14.90 18.78
CA THR A 85 6.43 15.59 18.02
C THR A 85 5.84 16.60 17.05
N ALA A 86 4.83 16.20 16.27
CA ALA A 86 4.19 17.10 15.32
C ALA A 86 3.53 18.30 16.01
N ARG A 87 2.92 18.10 17.19
CA ARG A 87 2.35 19.20 17.99
C ARG A 87 3.44 20.12 18.53
N ALA A 88 4.53 19.58 19.06
CA ALA A 88 5.67 20.35 19.58
C ALA A 88 6.32 21.19 18.47
N LYS A 89 6.56 20.62 17.29
CA LYS A 89 7.09 21.34 16.11
C LYS A 89 6.18 22.49 15.70
N ARG A 90 4.86 22.29 15.64
CA ARG A 90 3.89 23.36 15.35
C ARG A 90 3.90 24.46 16.40
N GLN A 91 4.03 24.11 17.69
CA GLN A 91 4.13 25.10 18.76
C GLN A 91 5.42 25.91 18.66
N LYS A 92 6.55 25.26 18.40
CA LYS A 92 7.85 25.91 18.19
C LYS A 92 7.81 26.87 17.00
N LEU A 93 7.23 26.47 15.87
CA LEU A 93 7.03 27.35 14.71
C LEU A 93 6.23 28.61 15.05
N ARG A 94 5.16 28.48 15.86
CA ARG A 94 4.37 29.64 16.29
C ARG A 94 5.14 30.54 17.26
N HIS A 95 5.87 29.95 18.20
CA HIS A 95 6.66 30.70 19.18
C HIS A 95 7.82 31.48 18.54
N LEU A 96 8.47 30.89 17.54
CA LEU A 96 9.53 31.53 16.76
C LEU A 96 8.99 32.53 15.72
N GLY A 97 7.66 32.62 15.53
CA GLY A 97 7.05 33.46 14.50
C GLY A 97 7.27 32.95 13.06
N ALA A 98 7.80 31.73 12.89
CA ALA A 98 8.07 31.10 11.60
C ALA A 98 6.85 30.38 11.00
N ALA A 99 5.71 30.40 11.69
CA ALA A 99 4.48 29.79 11.20
C ALA A 99 3.92 30.56 9.98
N LEU A 100 3.92 29.92 8.81
CA LEU A 100 3.25 30.44 7.62
C LEU A 100 1.74 30.30 7.75
N ALA A 101 0.99 31.35 7.42
CA ALA A 101 -0.47 31.32 7.39
C ALA A 101 -0.94 30.61 6.11
N ALA A 102 -1.54 29.42 6.25
CA ALA A 102 -2.15 28.70 5.13
C ALA A 102 -3.34 29.47 4.51
N HIS A 103 -4.03 30.27 5.33
CA HIS A 103 -5.13 31.15 4.93
C HIS A 103 -4.81 32.58 5.36
N PRO A 104 -4.05 33.34 4.57
CA PRO A 104 -3.77 34.73 4.89
C PRO A 104 -5.08 35.53 4.90
N LEU A 105 -5.20 36.48 5.83
CA LEU A 105 -6.39 37.33 5.93
C LEU A 105 -6.68 37.99 4.57
N PRO A 106 -7.96 38.08 4.15
CA PRO A 106 -8.34 38.74 2.90
C PRO A 106 -7.77 40.16 2.85
N ALA A 107 -7.14 40.52 1.73
CA ALA A 107 -6.47 41.81 1.51
C ALA A 107 -5.20 42.09 2.34
N SER A 108 -4.69 41.11 3.11
CA SER A 108 -3.39 41.24 3.79
C SER A 108 -2.20 41.26 2.81
N ARG A 109 -1.02 41.64 3.32
CA ARG A 109 0.24 41.59 2.55
C ARG A 109 0.57 40.19 2.00
N ALA A 110 0.14 39.14 2.69
CA ALA A 110 0.35 37.75 2.29
C ALA A 110 -0.73 37.19 1.34
N SER A 111 -1.80 37.95 1.04
CA SER A 111 -2.87 37.52 0.11
C SER A 111 -2.67 38.05 -1.31
N ALA A 112 -3.18 37.31 -2.30
CA ALA A 112 -3.09 37.66 -3.73
C ALA A 112 -3.88 38.92 -4.13
N PHE A 113 -4.81 39.36 -3.28
CA PHE A 113 -5.68 40.51 -3.52
C PHE A 113 -5.30 41.66 -2.59
N LYS A 114 -5.43 42.90 -3.06
CA LYS A 114 -5.26 44.12 -2.26
C LYS A 114 -6.51 44.98 -2.41
N ARG A 115 -6.95 45.60 -1.31
CA ARG A 115 -8.03 46.60 -1.33
C ARG A 115 -7.41 48.00 -1.48
N LYS A 116 -7.78 48.72 -2.53
CA LYS A 116 -7.38 50.12 -2.76
C LYS A 116 -8.16 51.04 -1.81
N VAL A 117 -7.66 52.27 -1.61
CA VAL A 117 -8.28 53.29 -0.73
C VAL A 117 -9.71 53.64 -1.18
N ASN A 118 -9.98 53.55 -2.48
CA ASN A 118 -11.31 53.72 -3.07
C ASN A 118 -12.24 52.50 -2.92
N GLY A 119 -11.88 51.51 -2.09
CA GLY A 119 -12.68 50.32 -1.80
C GLY A 119 -12.58 49.18 -2.83
N THR A 120 -11.96 49.39 -3.99
CA THR A 120 -11.86 48.36 -5.04
C THR A 120 -10.85 47.27 -4.69
N VAL A 121 -11.20 46.00 -4.87
CA VAL A 121 -10.29 44.86 -4.69
C VAL A 121 -9.63 44.52 -6.02
N VAL A 122 -8.29 44.52 -6.04
CA VAL A 122 -7.49 44.25 -7.26
C VAL A 122 -6.46 43.16 -6.95
N ARG A 123 -6.11 42.34 -7.94
CA ARG A 123 -4.95 41.42 -7.82
C ARG A 123 -3.66 42.22 -7.62
N ARG A 124 -2.71 41.69 -6.85
CA ARG A 124 -1.40 42.30 -6.61
C ARG A 124 -0.43 41.79 -7.67
N ASP A 125 0.21 42.70 -8.41
CA ASP A 125 1.03 42.39 -9.61
C ASP A 125 2.38 41.71 -9.29
N HIS A 126 2.78 41.70 -8.02
CA HIS A 126 4.00 41.02 -7.56
C HIS A 126 3.62 40.11 -6.39
N VAL A 127 3.47 38.82 -6.68
CA VAL A 127 3.57 37.78 -5.66
C VAL A 127 5.06 37.48 -5.57
N ILE A 128 5.72 37.84 -4.47
CA ILE A 128 6.90 37.05 -4.07
C ILE A 128 6.30 35.69 -3.77
N PRO A 129 6.57 34.65 -4.59
CA PRO A 129 6.06 33.34 -4.28
C PRO A 129 6.81 32.92 -3.02
N VAL A 130 6.09 32.86 -1.89
CA VAL A 130 6.47 31.88 -0.88
C VAL A 130 6.18 30.56 -1.58
N GLN A 131 7.21 29.93 -2.15
CA GLN A 131 7.09 28.59 -2.71
C GLN A 131 6.58 27.71 -1.58
N ILE A 132 5.31 27.34 -1.68
CA ILE A 132 4.73 26.33 -0.84
C ILE A 132 4.87 25.05 -1.65
N ASP A 133 5.95 24.31 -1.42
CA ASP A 133 5.99 22.90 -1.76
C ASP A 133 5.05 22.18 -0.80
N VAL A 134 3.75 22.29 -1.06
CA VAL A 134 2.75 21.38 -0.48
C VAL A 134 2.66 20.22 -1.45
N ASP A 135 3.26 19.09 -1.07
CA ASP A 135 2.78 17.79 -1.53
C ASP A 135 1.29 17.70 -1.15
N ALA A 136 0.44 18.09 -2.08
CA ALA A 136 -0.99 18.08 -1.96
C ALA A 136 -1.48 16.62 -2.07
N GLY A 137 -1.52 15.92 -0.93
CA GLY A 137 -2.41 14.77 -0.75
C GLY A 137 -3.89 15.21 -0.94
N PRO A 138 -4.76 14.30 -1.39
CA PRO A 138 -6.11 14.67 -1.83
C PRO A 138 -6.94 15.27 -0.69
N ARG A 139 -7.62 16.37 -1.00
CA ARG A 139 -8.56 17.07 -0.11
C ARG A 139 -9.74 16.16 0.21
N ALA A 140 -9.96 15.88 1.50
CA ALA A 140 -11.25 15.42 1.99
C ALA A 140 -12.23 16.60 1.91
N SER A 141 -13.15 16.53 0.95
CA SER A 141 -14.32 17.38 0.87
C SER A 141 -15.29 17.06 2.02
N ASP A 142 -15.70 18.11 2.72
CA ASP A 142 -17.02 18.35 3.29
C ASP A 142 -17.76 17.15 3.89
N VAL A 143 -17.58 16.94 5.20
CA VAL A 143 -18.63 16.37 6.06
C VAL A 143 -18.92 17.34 7.17
N GLU A 144 -20.07 17.98 7.03
CA GLU A 144 -20.73 18.87 7.97
C GLU A 144 -21.03 18.09 9.27
N ALA A 145 -20.30 18.40 10.35
CA ALA A 145 -20.52 17.80 11.65
C ALA A 145 -21.70 18.48 12.36
N ALA A 146 -22.91 17.94 12.18
CA ALA A 146 -24.00 18.16 13.12
C ALA A 146 -23.66 17.49 14.45
N ARG A 147 -23.39 18.30 15.48
CA ARG A 147 -23.27 17.84 16.87
C ARG A 147 -24.67 17.79 17.50
N PRO A 148 -25.15 16.65 18.02
CA PRO A 148 -26.32 16.66 18.88
C PRO A 148 -25.95 17.15 20.28
N VAL A 149 -26.78 18.03 20.81
CA VAL A 149 -26.77 18.50 22.21
C VAL A 149 -27.20 17.33 23.11
N PRO A 150 -26.52 17.05 24.24
CA PRO A 150 -26.99 16.04 25.19
C PRO A 150 -28.08 16.59 26.12
N ASP A 151 -29.20 15.89 26.18
CA ASP A 151 -30.33 16.07 27.10
C ASP A 151 -29.94 15.62 28.53
N PRO A 152 -30.23 16.37 29.62
CA PRO A 152 -29.80 16.04 30.96
C PRO A 152 -30.87 15.23 31.71
N SER A 153 -30.85 13.93 31.50
CA SER A 153 -31.32 12.94 32.47
C SER A 153 -30.44 11.72 32.23
N TRP A 154 -29.67 11.25 33.20
CA TRP A 154 -30.01 10.15 34.08
C TRP A 154 -28.84 10.04 35.08
N GLY A 155 -29.17 9.82 36.35
CA GLY A 155 -28.27 10.00 37.49
C GLY A 155 -27.04 9.08 37.54
N ASN A 156 -25.99 9.60 38.17
CA ASN A 156 -24.85 8.84 38.67
C ASN A 156 -25.31 7.76 39.67
N PRO A 157 -24.74 6.55 39.56
CA PRO A 157 -24.16 5.97 40.76
C PRO A 157 -22.78 5.32 40.50
N LEU A 158 -21.82 5.81 41.29
CA LEU A 158 -20.72 5.07 41.92
C LEU A 158 -19.85 4.14 41.06
N LEU A 159 -18.61 4.60 40.85
CA LEU A 159 -17.46 3.80 40.44
C LEU A 159 -17.27 2.53 41.30
N LYS A 160 -17.07 1.39 40.63
CA LYS A 160 -16.07 0.35 40.97
C LYS A 160 -15.54 -0.32 39.69
N PRO A 161 -14.30 -0.85 39.70
CA PRO A 161 -13.53 -1.17 38.50
C PRO A 161 -13.99 -2.50 37.89
N ARG A 162 -14.19 -2.54 36.57
CA ARG A 162 -14.41 -3.78 35.84
C ARG A 162 -13.12 -4.25 35.17
N ASP A 163 -12.66 -5.39 35.67
CA ASP A 163 -11.67 -6.27 35.10
C ASP A 163 -11.86 -6.46 33.59
N ARG A 164 -10.78 -6.23 32.84
CA ARG A 164 -10.69 -6.69 31.44
C ARG A 164 -10.25 -8.14 31.47
N LEU A 165 -11.21 -9.04 31.33
CA LEU A 165 -11.00 -10.45 31.05
C LEU A 165 -10.21 -10.60 29.73
N CYS A 166 -8.96 -11.02 29.86
CA CYS A 166 -8.21 -11.66 28.78
C CYS A 166 -8.76 -13.09 28.62
N THR A 167 -9.42 -13.36 27.49
CA THR A 167 -9.79 -14.74 27.14
C THR A 167 -8.56 -15.45 26.58
N HIS A 168 -7.98 -16.35 27.37
CA HIS A 168 -7.00 -17.33 26.92
C HIS A 168 -7.71 -18.43 26.11
N ALA A 169 -7.23 -18.70 24.89
CA ALA A 169 -7.54 -19.94 24.19
C ALA A 169 -6.66 -21.06 24.77
N THR A 170 -7.30 -22.16 25.18
CA THR A 170 -6.69 -23.39 25.66
C THR A 170 -5.96 -24.14 24.54
N PRO A 171 -4.74 -24.67 24.76
CA PRO A 171 -4.13 -25.62 23.84
C PRO A 171 -4.59 -27.05 24.18
N SER A 172 -5.19 -27.75 23.21
CA SER A 172 -5.54 -29.16 23.31
C SER A 172 -4.31 -30.05 23.15
N THR A 173 -4.11 -30.92 24.13
CA THR A 173 -3.19 -32.06 24.20
C THR A 173 -3.28 -32.96 22.98
N ILE A 174 -2.15 -33.19 22.29
CA ILE A 174 -1.93 -34.42 21.52
C ILE A 174 -0.56 -34.96 21.92
N GLU A 175 -0.60 -36.19 22.43
CA GLU A 175 0.52 -36.97 22.93
C GLU A 175 1.44 -37.41 21.78
N ASN A 176 2.74 -37.24 21.97
CA ASN A 176 3.77 -37.87 21.17
C ASN A 176 3.96 -39.31 21.66
N VAL A 177 3.69 -40.30 20.81
CA VAL A 177 4.25 -41.65 20.95
C VAL A 177 5.11 -41.93 19.74
N SER A 178 6.41 -41.97 19.99
CA SER A 178 7.47 -42.46 19.13
C SER A 178 7.38 -43.97 18.91
N GLY A 179 7.44 -44.40 17.65
CA GLY A 179 7.57 -45.81 17.26
C GLY A 179 8.29 -45.94 15.92
N THR A 180 9.50 -46.47 15.97
CA THR A 180 10.47 -46.77 14.91
C THR A 180 10.01 -47.86 13.93
N ALA A 181 10.28 -47.70 12.62
CA ALA A 181 10.76 -48.76 11.70
C ALA A 181 10.98 -48.22 10.26
N ASP A 182 12.21 -48.36 9.75
CA ASP A 182 12.60 -48.21 8.33
C ASP A 182 12.23 -49.47 7.49
N PRO A 183 12.69 -49.67 6.23
CA PRO A 183 11.90 -49.40 5.02
C PRO A 183 11.79 -50.62 4.09
N MET A 184 10.80 -50.68 3.19
CA MET A 184 10.86 -51.59 2.03
C MET A 184 10.16 -51.04 0.78
N THR A 185 10.97 -50.76 -0.23
CA THR A 185 11.05 -51.39 -1.57
C THR A 185 9.77 -51.63 -2.40
N ILE A 186 9.96 -51.47 -3.73
CA ILE A 186 9.20 -51.99 -4.91
C ILE A 186 8.47 -50.86 -5.67
N ARG A 187 8.65 -50.60 -6.98
CA ARG A 187 9.43 -51.21 -8.08
C ARG A 187 9.56 -50.19 -9.22
N GLN A 188 10.70 -50.20 -9.89
CA GLN A 188 10.89 -49.65 -11.24
C GLN A 188 10.18 -50.54 -12.28
N THR A 189 9.66 -49.91 -13.34
CA THR A 189 9.44 -50.58 -14.62
C THR A 189 9.89 -49.65 -15.75
N ASP A 190 10.99 -50.05 -16.40
CA ASP A 190 11.45 -49.54 -17.69
C ASP A 190 10.52 -50.00 -18.82
N ALA A 191 10.28 -49.13 -19.82
CA ALA A 191 10.10 -49.53 -21.21
C ALA A 191 10.21 -48.34 -22.17
N LYS A 192 11.26 -48.34 -22.99
CA LYS A 192 11.40 -47.58 -24.25
C LYS A 192 10.62 -48.32 -25.35
N PRO A 193 10.08 -47.63 -26.37
CA PRO A 193 10.75 -47.68 -27.67
C PRO A 193 10.66 -46.37 -28.49
N ALA A 194 11.58 -46.22 -29.44
CA ALA A 194 11.53 -45.32 -30.60
C ALA A 194 12.07 -46.13 -31.80
N PRO A 195 12.02 -45.68 -33.08
CA PRO A 195 11.40 -44.46 -33.66
C PRO A 195 10.58 -44.75 -34.95
N ALA A 196 9.91 -43.73 -35.50
CA ALA A 196 9.66 -43.61 -36.94
C ALA A 196 9.50 -42.14 -37.36
N HIS A 197 10.18 -41.78 -38.43
CA HIS A 197 10.35 -40.44 -38.99
C HIS A 197 9.06 -39.84 -39.59
N GLY A 198 8.94 -38.52 -39.46
CA GLY A 198 8.10 -37.65 -40.29
C GLY A 198 8.62 -36.21 -40.19
N ALA A 199 9.19 -35.72 -41.28
CA ALA A 199 9.99 -34.51 -41.38
C ALA A 199 9.16 -33.21 -41.42
N GLN A 200 9.75 -32.16 -40.85
CA GLN A 200 9.72 -30.74 -41.27
C GLN A 200 8.39 -29.97 -41.28
N ALA A 201 8.30 -28.97 -40.41
CA ALA A 201 8.28 -27.58 -40.85
C ALA A 201 8.86 -26.67 -39.76
N ASP A 202 10.06 -26.20 -40.06
CA ASP A 202 10.83 -25.15 -39.40
C ASP A 202 10.05 -23.83 -39.52
N LEU A 203 9.76 -23.18 -38.39
CA LEU A 203 9.43 -21.75 -38.35
C LEU A 203 10.28 -21.08 -37.28
N SER A 204 11.57 -21.11 -37.56
CA SER A 204 12.49 -20.05 -37.20
C SER A 204 11.92 -18.69 -37.63
N ALA A 205 11.39 -17.95 -36.67
CA ALA A 205 11.22 -16.50 -36.75
C ALA A 205 11.82 -15.84 -35.51
N SER A 206 13.09 -16.17 -35.26
CA SER A 206 14.00 -15.31 -34.51
C SER A 206 14.44 -14.21 -35.46
N GLY A 207 13.96 -12.98 -35.28
CA GLY A 207 14.49 -11.86 -36.05
C GLY A 207 13.60 -10.64 -36.15
N GLU A 208 13.37 -9.95 -35.04
CA GLU A 208 13.19 -8.49 -35.07
C GLU A 208 13.64 -7.92 -33.72
N ILE A 209 14.96 -7.70 -33.65
CA ILE A 209 15.75 -6.85 -32.75
C ILE A 209 15.02 -6.43 -31.45
N MET A 210 15.27 -7.17 -30.36
CA MET A 210 15.16 -6.62 -29.01
C MET A 210 16.53 -6.11 -28.57
N PRO A 211 16.87 -4.81 -28.66
CA PRO A 211 18.09 -4.31 -28.04
C PRO A 211 17.70 -3.73 -26.68
N ALA A 212 17.99 -4.48 -25.60
CA ALA A 212 18.19 -3.94 -24.25
C ALA A 212 18.54 -5.03 -23.24
N ILE A 213 18.07 -6.26 -23.44
CA ILE A 213 18.31 -7.34 -22.48
C ILE A 213 19.54 -8.12 -22.94
N PRO A 214 20.60 -8.22 -22.11
CA PRO A 214 21.70 -9.14 -22.39
C PRO A 214 21.15 -10.55 -22.62
N GLN A 215 21.54 -11.22 -23.71
CA GLN A 215 21.03 -12.55 -24.12
C GLN A 215 21.07 -13.62 -23.01
N HIS A 216 21.92 -13.44 -21.99
CA HIS A 216 21.99 -14.33 -20.83
C HIS A 216 20.85 -14.18 -19.82
N LEU A 217 19.92 -13.23 -20.00
CA LEU A 217 18.78 -12.99 -19.10
C LEU A 217 17.43 -13.44 -19.67
N ASP A 218 17.39 -14.02 -20.86
CA ASP A 218 16.14 -14.51 -21.49
C ASP A 218 15.39 -15.51 -20.60
N PHE A 219 16.11 -16.28 -19.78
CA PHE A 219 15.53 -17.24 -18.84
C PHE A 219 14.59 -16.57 -17.82
N LEU A 220 14.82 -15.30 -17.44
CA LEU A 220 13.96 -14.57 -16.49
C LEU A 220 12.57 -14.29 -17.06
N PHE A 221 12.46 -14.26 -18.40
CA PHE A 221 11.23 -13.93 -19.11
C PHE A 221 10.52 -15.15 -19.70
N ALA A 222 11.14 -16.33 -19.60
CA ALA A 222 10.56 -17.59 -20.06
C ALA A 222 9.28 -17.96 -19.27
N ASP A 223 9.29 -17.73 -17.96
CA ASP A 223 8.16 -18.03 -17.09
C ASP A 223 7.10 -16.93 -17.14
N ARG A 224 5.95 -17.27 -17.73
CA ARG A 224 4.78 -16.39 -17.83
C ARG A 224 3.74 -16.81 -16.80
N PRO A 225 3.35 -15.95 -15.86
CA PRO A 225 2.38 -16.29 -14.81
C PRO A 225 0.94 -16.26 -15.34
N LEU A 226 0.65 -16.97 -16.43
CA LEU A 226 -0.66 -17.00 -17.09
C LEU A 226 -1.58 -18.04 -16.44
N LEU A 227 -2.85 -17.68 -16.28
CA LEU A 227 -3.90 -18.62 -15.88
C LEU A 227 -4.66 -19.18 -17.10
N PRO A 228 -5.38 -20.31 -16.95
CA PRO A 228 -6.21 -20.85 -18.02
C PRO A 228 -7.18 -19.81 -18.60
N GLY A 229 -7.19 -19.67 -19.93
CA GLY A 229 -8.03 -18.70 -20.63
C GLY A 229 -7.46 -17.27 -20.72
N GLU A 230 -6.25 -17.03 -20.20
CA GLU A 230 -5.54 -15.78 -20.43
C GLU A 230 -4.79 -15.79 -21.78
N ASN A 231 -4.73 -14.63 -22.44
CA ASN A 231 -4.10 -14.49 -23.75
C ASN A 231 -2.59 -14.22 -23.59
N ALA A 232 -1.78 -15.16 -24.05
CA ALA A 232 -0.32 -15.07 -24.00
C ALA A 232 0.27 -13.97 -24.90
N GLU A 233 -0.34 -13.70 -26.05
CA GLU A 233 0.08 -12.64 -26.98
C GLU A 233 -0.09 -11.25 -26.37
N GLN A 234 -1.18 -11.03 -25.61
CA GLN A 234 -1.41 -9.77 -24.91
C GLN A 234 -0.37 -9.53 -23.80
N TYR A 235 0.01 -10.58 -23.07
CA TYR A 235 1.06 -10.49 -22.06
C TYR A 235 2.41 -10.18 -22.73
N GLU A 236 2.72 -10.87 -23.83
CA GLU A 236 3.94 -10.66 -24.59
C GLU A 236 4.03 -9.26 -25.19
N ALA A 237 2.92 -8.72 -25.71
CA ALA A 237 2.85 -7.35 -26.18
C ALA A 237 3.12 -6.34 -25.06
N LEU A 238 2.53 -6.54 -23.88
CA LEU A 238 2.78 -5.70 -22.70
C LEU A 238 4.26 -5.75 -22.29
N LEU A 239 4.83 -6.95 -22.23
CA LEU A 239 6.24 -7.18 -21.91
C LEU A 239 7.15 -6.40 -22.85
N ARG A 240 6.95 -6.54 -24.17
CA ARG A 240 7.75 -5.84 -25.19
C ARG A 240 7.65 -4.33 -25.06
N ILE A 241 6.45 -3.79 -24.86
CA ILE A 241 6.22 -2.35 -24.69
C ILE A 241 7.00 -1.83 -23.48
N ILE A 242 6.92 -2.53 -22.33
CA ILE A 242 7.61 -2.09 -21.12
C ILE A 242 9.14 -2.19 -21.29
N ILE A 243 9.66 -3.27 -21.88
CA ILE A 243 11.11 -3.40 -22.14
C ILE A 243 11.59 -2.28 -23.08
N GLN A 244 10.85 -1.99 -24.14
CA GLN A 244 11.22 -0.93 -25.11
C GLN A 244 11.22 0.47 -24.49
N GLN A 245 10.33 0.73 -23.53
CA GLN A 245 10.25 2.03 -22.84
C GLN A 245 11.29 2.15 -21.73
N VAL A 246 11.41 1.13 -20.88
CA VAL A 246 12.34 1.16 -19.75
C VAL A 246 13.77 1.03 -20.22
N LYS A 247 14.05 0.15 -21.20
CA LYS A 247 15.39 -0.21 -21.69
C LYS A 247 16.33 -0.56 -20.52
N PRO A 248 16.09 -1.69 -19.82
CA PRO A 248 16.89 -2.05 -18.66
C PRO A 248 18.37 -2.19 -19.06
N SER A 249 19.28 -1.54 -18.34
CA SER A 249 20.72 -1.58 -18.66
C SER A 249 21.49 -2.67 -17.93
N ASP A 250 20.92 -3.20 -16.84
CA ASP A 250 21.56 -4.21 -15.99
C ASP A 250 20.57 -5.29 -15.53
N VAL A 251 21.13 -6.33 -14.90
CA VAL A 251 20.37 -7.50 -14.42
C VAL A 251 19.29 -7.11 -13.41
N ILE A 252 19.56 -6.11 -12.55
CA ILE A 252 18.61 -5.70 -11.51
C ILE A 252 17.43 -4.96 -12.13
N GLU A 253 17.70 -4.05 -13.08
CA GLU A 253 16.62 -3.39 -13.82
C GLU A 253 15.81 -4.40 -14.64
N ALA A 254 16.43 -5.43 -15.21
CA ALA A 254 15.72 -6.49 -15.93
C ALA A 254 14.77 -7.28 -15.01
N ILE A 255 15.21 -7.63 -13.79
CA ILE A 255 14.36 -8.27 -12.77
C ILE A 255 13.18 -7.35 -12.41
N TRP A 256 13.44 -6.07 -12.14
CA TRP A 256 12.37 -5.12 -11.82
C TRP A 256 11.39 -4.92 -12.98
N VAL A 257 11.86 -4.92 -14.23
CA VAL A 257 10.99 -4.87 -15.41
C VAL A 257 10.08 -6.10 -15.48
N LYS A 258 10.62 -7.30 -15.24
CA LYS A 258 9.80 -8.53 -15.19
C LYS A 258 8.74 -8.43 -14.11
N ASP A 259 9.14 -8.03 -12.89
CA ASP A 259 8.21 -7.87 -11.77
C ASP A 259 7.12 -6.83 -12.07
N ILE A 260 7.48 -5.70 -12.69
CA ILE A 260 6.53 -4.65 -13.08
C ILE A 260 5.50 -5.21 -14.07
N VAL A 261 5.94 -5.96 -15.09
CA VAL A 261 5.05 -6.58 -16.08
C VAL A 261 4.09 -7.55 -15.41
N ASP A 262 4.61 -8.42 -14.52
CA ASP A 262 3.81 -9.38 -13.77
C ASP A 262 2.79 -8.70 -12.87
N LEU A 263 3.18 -7.65 -12.15
CA LEU A 263 2.29 -6.86 -11.28
C LEU A 263 1.21 -6.15 -12.10
N VAL A 264 1.53 -5.59 -13.26
CA VAL A 264 0.52 -5.00 -14.16
C VAL A 264 -0.48 -6.06 -14.62
N TRP A 265 0.01 -7.26 -14.98
CA TRP A 265 -0.84 -8.36 -15.41
C TRP A 265 -1.73 -8.89 -14.27
N GLU A 266 -1.16 -9.07 -13.08
CA GLU A 266 -1.88 -9.47 -11.87
C GLU A 266 -2.98 -8.45 -11.54
N ALA A 267 -2.69 -7.15 -11.57
CA ALA A 267 -3.68 -6.11 -11.30
C ALA A 267 -4.82 -6.13 -12.35
N LYS A 268 -4.52 -6.36 -13.64
CA LYS A 268 -5.55 -6.54 -14.68
C LYS A 268 -6.44 -7.75 -14.39
N ARG A 269 -5.86 -8.88 -13.98
CA ARG A 269 -6.59 -10.10 -13.59
C ARG A 269 -7.50 -9.83 -12.40
N LEU A 270 -6.98 -9.24 -11.33
CA LEU A 270 -7.76 -8.94 -10.12
C LEU A 270 -8.93 -8.01 -10.41
N ARG A 271 -8.74 -6.99 -11.27
CA ARG A 271 -9.83 -6.11 -11.72
C ARG A 271 -10.91 -6.86 -12.49
N ARG A 272 -10.54 -7.85 -13.32
CA ARG A 272 -11.51 -8.74 -14.00
C ARG A 272 -12.27 -9.61 -13.00
N TRP A 273 -11.58 -10.20 -12.03
CA TRP A 273 -12.20 -11.03 -10.99
C TRP A 273 -13.17 -10.24 -10.13
N ARG A 274 -12.84 -9.00 -9.76
CA ARG A 274 -13.77 -8.08 -9.08
C ARG A 274 -15.09 -7.96 -9.84
N SER A 275 -15.02 -7.71 -11.16
CA SER A 275 -16.21 -7.62 -12.00
C SER A 275 -16.99 -8.94 -12.07
N GLN A 276 -16.29 -10.08 -12.11
CA GLN A 276 -16.94 -11.41 -12.12
C GLN A 276 -17.66 -11.72 -10.79
N ILE A 277 -17.04 -11.41 -9.65
CA ILE A 277 -17.64 -11.54 -8.31
C ILE A 277 -18.91 -10.70 -8.22
N LEU A 278 -18.86 -9.46 -8.70
CA LEU A 278 -20.04 -8.59 -8.72
C LEU A 278 -21.15 -9.12 -9.64
N ASN A 279 -20.80 -9.65 -10.82
CA ASN A 279 -21.79 -10.26 -11.71
C ASN A 279 -22.44 -11.50 -11.09
N GLN A 280 -21.67 -12.32 -10.37
CA GLN A 280 -22.21 -13.45 -9.60
C GLN A 280 -23.15 -12.96 -8.48
N GLY A 281 -22.76 -11.92 -7.75
CA GLY A 281 -23.63 -11.27 -6.76
C GLY A 281 -24.93 -10.72 -7.36
N ARG A 282 -24.88 -10.16 -8.58
CA ARG A 282 -26.07 -9.66 -9.29
C ARG A 282 -27.02 -10.77 -9.70
N LEU A 283 -26.50 -11.94 -10.08
CA LEU A 283 -27.35 -13.10 -10.38
C LEU A 283 -28.12 -13.53 -9.12
N GLU A 284 -27.41 -13.66 -8.00
CA GLU A 284 -27.96 -14.07 -6.72
C GLU A 284 -28.98 -13.06 -6.18
N ALA A 285 -28.62 -11.78 -6.14
CA ALA A 285 -29.51 -10.70 -5.73
C ALA A 285 -30.74 -10.59 -6.62
N GLY A 286 -30.55 -10.64 -7.95
CA GLY A 286 -31.66 -10.58 -8.91
C GLY A 286 -32.65 -11.70 -8.68
N THR A 287 -32.15 -12.93 -8.54
CA THR A 287 -32.96 -14.13 -8.25
C THR A 287 -33.77 -13.96 -6.97
N ALA A 288 -33.11 -13.54 -5.88
CA ALA A 288 -33.76 -13.36 -4.58
C ALA A 288 -34.84 -12.26 -4.58
N LEU A 289 -34.64 -11.20 -5.37
CA LEU A 289 -35.58 -10.09 -5.45
C LEU A 289 -36.84 -10.40 -6.25
N ILE A 290 -36.76 -11.23 -7.29
CA ILE A 290 -37.94 -11.56 -8.10
C ILE A 290 -38.67 -12.82 -7.63
N LEU A 291 -37.99 -13.70 -6.88
CA LEU A 291 -38.56 -14.97 -6.43
C LEU A 291 -39.92 -14.80 -5.73
N PRO A 292 -40.12 -13.85 -4.78
CA PRO A 292 -41.42 -13.67 -4.14
C PRO A 292 -42.53 -13.19 -5.09
N VAL A 293 -42.18 -12.54 -6.21
CA VAL A 293 -43.17 -12.15 -7.24
C VAL A 293 -43.63 -13.39 -7.98
N ILE A 294 -42.70 -14.26 -8.38
CA ILE A 294 -42.98 -15.51 -9.07
C ILE A 294 -43.82 -16.44 -8.19
N GLU A 295 -43.47 -16.58 -6.91
CA GLU A 295 -44.23 -17.40 -5.94
C GLU A 295 -45.68 -16.90 -5.76
N ASN A 296 -45.92 -15.59 -5.92
CA ASN A 296 -47.24 -14.99 -5.83
C ASN A 296 -48.02 -15.03 -7.16
N GLU A 297 -47.36 -14.84 -8.31
CA GLU A 297 -47.98 -14.90 -9.65
C GLU A 297 -48.38 -16.35 -10.01
N ASN A 298 -47.52 -17.33 -9.69
CA ASN A 298 -47.71 -18.75 -10.01
C ASN A 298 -48.27 -19.54 -8.82
N HIS A 299 -49.36 -19.07 -8.19
CA HIS A 299 -50.00 -19.72 -7.04
C HIS A 299 -50.72 -21.04 -7.41
N ASN A 300 -49.99 -21.97 -8.03
CA ASN A 300 -50.42 -23.31 -8.33
C ASN A 300 -49.87 -24.26 -7.23
N PRO A 301 -50.74 -24.96 -6.47
CA PRO A 301 -50.33 -25.86 -5.39
C PRO A 301 -49.38 -26.98 -5.81
N PHE A 302 -49.31 -27.29 -7.12
CA PHE A 302 -48.48 -28.34 -7.67
C PHE A 302 -47.07 -27.88 -8.07
N THR A 303 -46.81 -26.57 -8.11
CA THR A 303 -45.48 -26.05 -8.48
C THR A 303 -44.54 -26.11 -7.28
N SER A 304 -43.38 -26.73 -7.48
CA SER A 304 -42.37 -26.86 -6.43
C SER A 304 -41.60 -25.56 -6.22
N LYS A 305 -41.13 -25.31 -4.99
CA LYS A 305 -40.22 -24.18 -4.70
C LYS A 305 -38.96 -24.21 -5.58
N SER A 306 -38.47 -25.39 -5.94
CA SER A 306 -37.35 -25.57 -6.85
C SER A 306 -37.63 -25.08 -8.28
N GLU A 307 -38.88 -25.18 -8.76
CA GLU A 307 -39.25 -24.67 -10.08
C GLU A 307 -39.29 -23.15 -10.09
N HIS A 308 -39.89 -22.51 -9.08
CA HIS A 308 -39.86 -21.05 -8.94
C HIS A 308 -38.42 -20.53 -8.83
N GLN A 309 -37.55 -21.22 -8.09
CA GLN A 309 -36.13 -20.86 -8.00
C GLN A 309 -35.43 -20.96 -9.36
N ARG A 310 -35.70 -22.01 -10.15
CA ARG A 310 -35.13 -22.20 -11.49
C ARG A 310 -35.61 -21.13 -12.46
N GLU A 311 -36.90 -20.82 -12.43
CA GLU A 311 -37.50 -19.75 -13.24
C GLU A 311 -36.87 -18.39 -12.91
N ALA A 312 -36.80 -18.05 -11.62
CA ALA A 312 -36.15 -16.82 -11.14
C ALA A 312 -34.68 -16.74 -11.58
N THR A 313 -33.93 -17.84 -11.43
CA THR A 313 -32.52 -17.90 -11.83
C THR A 313 -32.36 -17.71 -13.34
N THR A 314 -33.26 -18.30 -14.14
CA THR A 314 -33.23 -18.20 -15.61
C THR A 314 -33.50 -16.77 -16.06
N LEU A 315 -34.50 -16.10 -15.48
CA LEU A 315 -34.82 -14.70 -15.77
C LEU A 315 -33.68 -13.78 -15.36
N ALA A 316 -33.12 -13.94 -14.15
CA ALA A 316 -31.99 -13.15 -13.68
C ALA A 316 -30.74 -13.35 -14.55
N PHE A 317 -30.49 -14.57 -15.03
CA PHE A 317 -29.39 -14.87 -15.93
C PHE A 317 -29.59 -14.24 -17.32
N GLY A 318 -30.78 -14.35 -17.90
CA GLY A 318 -31.13 -13.72 -19.18
C GLY A 318 -31.04 -12.18 -19.11
N TRP A 319 -31.43 -11.59 -17.99
CA TRP A 319 -31.23 -10.16 -17.71
C TRP A 319 -29.75 -9.77 -17.71
N LEU A 320 -28.87 -10.55 -17.07
CA LEU A 320 -27.42 -10.30 -17.08
C LEU A 320 -26.79 -10.41 -18.48
N GLN A 321 -27.37 -11.22 -19.36
CA GLN A 321 -26.95 -11.34 -20.76
C GLN A 321 -27.53 -10.27 -21.69
N ASN A 322 -28.37 -9.36 -21.16
CA ASN A 322 -29.12 -8.36 -21.93
C ASN A 322 -30.07 -8.98 -22.96
N SER A 323 -30.66 -10.15 -22.65
CA SER A 323 -31.71 -10.71 -23.49
C SER A 323 -32.99 -9.86 -23.36
N LYS A 324 -33.57 -9.46 -24.50
CA LYS A 324 -34.68 -8.49 -24.53
C LYS A 324 -35.91 -8.95 -23.74
N THR A 325 -36.27 -10.22 -23.89
CA THR A 325 -37.46 -10.83 -23.27
C THR A 325 -37.32 -10.94 -21.76
N GLU A 326 -36.22 -11.50 -21.29
CA GLU A 326 -35.94 -11.72 -19.87
C GLU A 326 -35.68 -10.39 -19.17
N THR A 327 -35.06 -9.42 -19.84
CA THR A 327 -34.85 -8.08 -19.29
C THR A 327 -36.18 -7.37 -19.02
N ALA A 328 -37.10 -7.39 -19.99
CA ALA A 328 -38.42 -6.79 -19.80
C ALA A 328 -39.23 -7.49 -18.69
N ALA A 329 -39.13 -8.83 -18.60
CA ALA A 329 -39.78 -9.59 -17.54
C ALA A 329 -39.20 -9.28 -16.16
N MET A 330 -37.87 -9.23 -16.04
CA MET A 330 -37.14 -8.89 -14.82
C MET A 330 -37.52 -7.48 -14.32
N GLU A 331 -37.48 -6.48 -15.20
CA GLU A 331 -37.79 -5.09 -14.84
C GLU A 331 -39.25 -4.93 -14.41
N ARG A 332 -40.19 -5.60 -15.09
CA ARG A 332 -41.60 -5.65 -14.67
C ARG A 332 -41.75 -6.23 -13.26
N MET A 333 -41.08 -7.34 -12.95
CA MET A 333 -41.15 -7.98 -11.62
C MET A 333 -40.51 -7.12 -10.53
N LEU A 334 -39.39 -6.46 -10.82
CA LEU A 334 -38.77 -5.49 -9.90
C LEU A 334 -39.70 -4.30 -9.64
N GLN A 335 -40.31 -3.75 -10.70
CA GLN A 335 -41.21 -2.61 -10.59
C GLN A 335 -42.47 -2.94 -9.79
N ALA A 336 -42.99 -4.16 -9.87
CA ALA A 336 -44.10 -4.63 -9.04
C ALA A 336 -43.78 -4.56 -7.52
N ARG A 337 -42.50 -4.54 -7.16
CA ARG A 337 -42.00 -4.36 -5.79
C ARG A 337 -41.50 -2.94 -5.49
N GLY A 338 -41.63 -2.00 -6.43
CA GLY A 338 -41.07 -0.65 -6.31
C GLY A 338 -39.54 -0.63 -6.38
N LEU A 339 -38.92 -1.65 -6.96
CA LEU A 339 -37.47 -1.80 -7.09
C LEU A 339 -37.02 -1.46 -8.51
N THR A 340 -35.73 -1.14 -8.64
CA THR A 340 -35.05 -0.80 -9.88
C THR A 340 -33.86 -1.73 -10.12
N PRO A 341 -33.32 -1.77 -11.36
CA PRO A 341 -32.06 -2.45 -11.64
C PRO A 341 -30.87 -1.99 -10.76
N ALA A 342 -30.91 -0.75 -10.27
CA ALA A 342 -29.89 -0.22 -9.38
C ALA A 342 -29.95 -0.91 -8.00
N ASP A 343 -31.14 -1.25 -7.51
CA ASP A 343 -31.32 -1.95 -6.22
C ASP A 343 -30.74 -3.36 -6.26
N VAL A 344 -30.89 -4.05 -7.40
CA VAL A 344 -30.23 -5.36 -7.63
C VAL A 344 -28.72 -5.21 -7.51
N THR A 345 -28.16 -4.15 -8.07
CA THR A 345 -26.71 -3.89 -8.04
C THR A 345 -26.23 -3.52 -6.64
N ALA A 346 -26.99 -2.72 -5.91
CA ALA A 346 -26.70 -2.36 -4.52
C ALA A 346 -26.72 -3.60 -3.61
N GLN A 347 -27.73 -4.45 -3.75
CA GLN A 347 -27.82 -5.69 -2.98
C GLN A 347 -26.70 -6.67 -3.36
N ALA A 348 -26.37 -6.79 -4.65
CA ALA A 348 -25.23 -7.59 -5.11
C ALA A 348 -23.91 -7.14 -4.46
N PHE A 349 -23.70 -5.83 -4.37
CA PHE A 349 -22.53 -5.26 -3.70
C PHE A 349 -22.53 -5.57 -2.21
N GLN A 350 -23.68 -5.43 -1.52
CA GLN A 350 -23.83 -5.77 -0.12
C GLN A 350 -23.54 -7.26 0.16
N LEU A 351 -24.03 -8.17 -0.69
CA LEU A 351 -23.79 -9.61 -0.58
C LEU A 351 -22.32 -9.99 -0.76
N ARG A 352 -21.57 -9.24 -1.58
CA ARG A 352 -20.19 -9.54 -1.96
C ARG A 352 -19.15 -8.59 -1.38
N LEU A 353 -19.54 -7.78 -0.39
CA LEU A 353 -18.71 -6.70 0.13
C LEU A 353 -17.35 -7.20 0.61
N SER A 354 -17.33 -8.28 1.40
CA SER A 354 -16.08 -8.84 1.95
C SER A 354 -15.10 -9.32 0.88
N GLU A 355 -15.60 -9.97 -0.16
CA GLU A 355 -14.80 -10.50 -1.27
C GLU A 355 -14.29 -9.37 -2.14
N VAL A 356 -15.14 -8.38 -2.45
CA VAL A 356 -14.75 -7.19 -3.21
C VAL A 356 -13.68 -6.40 -2.47
N GLU A 357 -13.86 -6.13 -1.17
CA GLU A 357 -12.85 -5.44 -0.36
C GLU A 357 -11.52 -6.19 -0.31
N ARG A 358 -11.55 -7.53 -0.28
CA ARG A 358 -10.34 -8.35 -0.31
C ARG A 358 -9.61 -8.21 -1.64
N VAL A 359 -10.34 -8.25 -2.76
CA VAL A 359 -9.76 -8.08 -4.09
C VAL A 359 -9.23 -6.65 -4.27
N GLU A 360 -9.94 -5.63 -3.80
CA GLU A 360 -9.47 -4.23 -3.82
C GLU A 360 -8.16 -4.05 -3.05
N ARG A 361 -8.04 -4.67 -1.86
CA ARG A 361 -6.79 -4.65 -1.10
C ARG A 361 -5.64 -5.31 -1.84
N MET A 362 -5.91 -6.41 -2.56
CA MET A 362 -4.90 -7.06 -3.41
C MET A 362 -4.49 -6.15 -4.57
N ILE A 363 -5.45 -5.52 -5.27
CA ILE A 363 -5.18 -4.56 -6.35
C ILE A 363 -4.31 -3.40 -5.84
N ALA A 364 -4.69 -2.79 -4.72
CA ALA A 364 -3.95 -1.69 -4.11
C ALA A 364 -2.53 -2.10 -3.71
N SER A 365 -2.36 -3.31 -3.18
CA SER A 365 -1.04 -3.87 -2.84
C SER A 365 -0.17 -4.08 -4.10
N THR A 366 -0.74 -4.63 -5.17
CA THR A 366 -0.04 -4.87 -6.43
C THR A 366 0.35 -3.54 -7.11
N ASP A 367 -0.55 -2.58 -7.16
CA ASP A 367 -0.28 -1.23 -7.70
C ASP A 367 0.81 -0.52 -6.87
N HIS A 368 0.76 -0.60 -5.53
CA HIS A 368 1.78 -0.01 -4.66
C HIS A 368 3.17 -0.61 -4.89
N ARG A 369 3.27 -1.94 -5.06
CA ARG A 369 4.53 -2.61 -5.38
C ARG A 369 5.07 -2.16 -6.73
N ARG A 370 4.21 -2.07 -7.76
CA ARG A 370 4.59 -1.59 -9.09
C ARG A 370 5.16 -0.17 -9.02
N ASP A 371 4.43 0.74 -8.36
CA ASP A 371 4.83 2.15 -8.26
C ASP A 371 6.13 2.32 -7.45
N THR A 372 6.38 1.41 -6.51
CA THR A 372 7.64 1.38 -5.76
C THR A 372 8.80 0.92 -6.64
N LEU A 373 8.62 -0.14 -7.45
CA LEU A 373 9.66 -0.59 -8.38
C LEU A 373 9.98 0.47 -9.44
N LEU A 374 8.96 1.14 -9.99
CA LEU A 374 9.17 2.24 -10.94
C LEU A 374 10.02 3.37 -10.33
N ARG A 375 9.70 3.77 -9.08
CA ARG A 375 10.49 4.78 -8.35
C ARG A 375 11.93 4.32 -8.10
N GLU A 376 12.17 3.05 -7.79
CA GLU A 376 13.52 2.53 -7.59
C GLU A 376 14.33 2.48 -8.89
N VAL A 377 13.72 2.18 -10.03
CA VAL A 377 14.36 2.31 -11.36
C VAL A 377 14.79 3.75 -11.61
N GLU A 378 13.89 4.72 -11.44
CA GLU A 378 14.18 6.14 -11.63
C GLU A 378 15.30 6.63 -10.69
N ARG A 379 15.21 6.26 -9.41
CA ARG A 379 16.19 6.62 -8.39
C ARG A 379 17.58 6.07 -8.69
N ARG A 380 17.67 4.80 -9.09
CA ARG A 380 18.94 4.16 -9.45
C ARG A 380 19.61 4.90 -10.61
N ARG A 381 18.85 5.23 -11.65
CA ARG A 381 19.35 5.97 -12.82
C ARG A 381 19.80 7.38 -12.47
N ALA A 382 19.06 8.08 -11.62
CA ALA A 382 19.44 9.41 -11.13
C ALA A 382 20.76 9.35 -10.33
N GLY A 383 20.90 8.35 -9.44
CA GLY A 383 22.13 8.12 -8.67
C GLY A 383 23.33 7.83 -9.55
N PHE A 384 23.18 6.92 -10.52
CA PHE A 384 24.23 6.60 -11.49
C PHE A 384 24.63 7.82 -12.34
N SER A 385 23.67 8.60 -12.81
CA SER A 385 23.93 9.85 -13.56
C SER A 385 24.70 10.86 -12.72
N GLN A 386 24.42 10.96 -11.42
CA GLN A 386 25.14 11.86 -10.53
C GLN A 386 26.58 11.38 -10.27
N GLN A 387 26.78 10.08 -10.09
CA GLN A 387 28.12 9.50 -9.93
C GLN A 387 28.99 9.75 -11.17
N LEU A 388 28.44 9.56 -12.37
CA LEU A 388 29.15 9.87 -13.63
C LEU A 388 29.52 11.34 -13.74
N ARG A 389 28.62 12.26 -13.35
CA ARG A 389 28.93 13.71 -13.32
C ARG A 389 30.07 14.04 -12.36
N ASN A 390 30.06 13.47 -11.17
CA ASN A 390 31.11 13.70 -10.18
C ASN A 390 32.46 13.17 -10.66
N ALA A 391 32.49 11.94 -11.21
CA ALA A 391 33.72 11.34 -11.75
C ALA A 391 34.28 12.14 -12.94
N ALA A 392 33.40 12.64 -13.83
CA ALA A 392 33.83 13.50 -14.93
C ALA A 392 34.40 14.85 -14.45
N ALA A 393 33.81 15.44 -13.40
CA ALA A 393 34.33 16.66 -12.79
C ALA A 393 35.73 16.46 -12.17
N GLU A 394 35.94 15.35 -11.45
CA GLU A 394 37.24 14.99 -10.87
C GLU A 394 38.33 14.82 -11.96
N VAL A 395 37.99 14.29 -13.13
CA VAL A 395 38.93 14.17 -14.26
C VAL A 395 39.27 15.53 -14.86
N ILE A 396 38.30 16.44 -14.99
CA ILE A 396 38.54 17.80 -15.54
C ILE A 396 39.43 18.63 -14.63
N ASP A 397 39.30 18.50 -13.30
CA ASP A 397 40.12 19.25 -12.34
C ASP A 397 41.60 18.80 -12.33
N LEU A 398 41.92 17.61 -12.86
CA LEU A 398 43.31 17.12 -13.00
C LEU A 398 44.07 17.73 -14.19
N ASP A 399 43.35 18.28 -15.19
CA ASP A 399 43.94 18.81 -16.43
C ASP A 399 44.18 20.34 -16.41
N SER A 400 44.06 21.02 -15.26
CA SER A 400 44.48 22.42 -15.11
C SER A 400 45.90 22.52 -14.51
N PRO A 401 46.98 22.59 -15.32
CA PRO A 401 48.30 22.92 -14.80
C PRO A 401 48.30 24.38 -14.33
N ALA A 402 48.70 24.57 -13.07
CA ALA A 402 49.00 25.87 -12.48
C ALA A 402 50.09 26.58 -13.30
N HIS A 403 49.68 27.48 -14.18
CA HIS A 403 50.55 28.46 -14.80
C HIS A 403 50.54 29.72 -13.93
N GLU A 404 51.49 29.83 -13.00
CA GLU A 404 51.94 31.15 -12.54
C GLU A 404 53.46 31.25 -12.64
N ALA A 405 53.85 32.14 -13.53
CA ALA A 405 55.20 32.56 -13.81
C ALA A 405 55.73 33.48 -12.69
N GLY A 406 57.01 33.34 -12.39
CA GLY A 406 57.74 34.24 -11.49
C GLY A 406 59.23 34.18 -11.76
N ALA A 407 59.64 34.53 -12.98
CA ALA A 407 61.04 34.70 -13.32
C ALA A 407 61.59 36.00 -12.69
N THR A 408 62.45 35.87 -11.68
CA THR A 408 63.36 36.94 -11.25
C THR A 408 64.79 36.48 -11.45
N LEU A 409 65.37 36.88 -12.59
CA LEU A 409 66.81 36.91 -12.84
C LEU A 409 67.32 38.30 -12.40
N THR A 410 68.10 38.34 -11.32
CA THR A 410 68.97 39.47 -10.98
C THR A 410 70.42 39.01 -11.06
N ALA A 411 71.21 39.69 -11.89
CA ALA A 411 72.61 39.44 -12.20
C ALA A 411 73.57 39.85 -11.05
N PRO A 412 74.83 39.38 -11.05
CA PRO A 412 75.79 39.67 -9.98
C PRO A 412 76.67 40.90 -10.31
N ILE A 413 76.92 41.74 -9.29
CA ILE A 413 78.18 42.47 -9.05
C ILE A 413 78.46 42.42 -7.55
#